data_AF-A0A6V7KWE8-F1
#
_entry.id   AF-A0A6V7KWE8-F1
#
_cell.length_a   1.000
_cell.length_b   1.000
_cell.length_c   1.000
_cell.angle_alpha   90.00
_cell.angle_beta   90.00
_cell.angle_gamma   90.00
#
_symmetry.space_group_name_H-M   'P 1'
#
loop_
_entity.id
_entity.type
_entity.pdbx_description
1 polymer ?
#
loop_
_entity_poly.entity_id
_entity_poly.type
_entity_poly.pdbx_seq_one_letter_code
_entity_poly.pdbx_strand_id
1 'polypeptide(L)' 'NLDSSTQAVLVNAAYFKGKWKTMFSKDHTYDDTFHLEDGTMKNVSTMHIRERYNYGVMDDAKAKFAELPYE' A
#
# COMPACT_ATOMS: atom_id res chain seq x y z
N ASN A 1 -26.58 19.90 -4.53
CA ASN A 1 -27.27 20.76 -5.52
C ASN A 1 -26.34 21.90 -5.89
N LEU A 2 -25.99 22.02 -7.17
CA LEU A 2 -25.22 23.16 -7.68
C LEU A 2 -26.12 24.39 -7.64
N ASP A 3 -25.57 25.53 -7.22
CA ASP A 3 -26.30 26.79 -7.16
C ASP A 3 -26.57 27.35 -8.57
N SER A 4 -27.65 28.11 -8.70
CA SER A 4 -28.07 28.78 -9.94
C SER A 4 -27.03 29.74 -10.53
N SER A 5 -26.07 30.23 -9.73
CA SER A 5 -24.97 31.09 -10.19
C SER A 5 -23.69 30.32 -10.54
N THR A 6 -23.67 29.00 -10.41
CA THR A 6 -22.48 28.18 -10.71
C THR A 6 -22.14 28.25 -12.19
N GLN A 7 -21.03 28.90 -12.54
CA GLN A 7 -20.60 29.09 -13.93
C GLN A 7 -19.71 27.94 -14.45
N ALA A 8 -19.02 27.22 -13.57
CA ALA A 8 -18.23 26.05 -13.93
C ALA A 8 -18.01 25.13 -12.72
N VAL A 9 -17.84 23.83 -12.98
CA VAL A 9 -17.40 22.84 -12.00
C VAL A 9 -16.28 22.02 -12.63
N LEU A 10 -15.15 21.94 -11.95
CA LEU A 10 -14.04 21.05 -12.31
C LEU A 10 -13.97 19.92 -11.28
N VAL A 11 -14.16 18.69 -11.73
CA VAL A 11 -14.08 17.49 -10.89
C VAL A 11 -13.03 16.55 -11.44
N ASN A 12 -12.24 15.96 -10.56
CA ASN A 12 -11.32 14.88 -10.89
C ASN A 12 -11.63 13.66 -10.01
N ALA A 13 -11.53 12.47 -10.60
CA ALA A 13 -11.58 11.21 -9.88
C ALA A 13 -10.47 10.30 -10.41
N ALA A 14 -9.71 9.69 -9.50
CA ALA A 14 -8.70 8.69 -9.82
C ALA A 14 -9.10 7.34 -9.21
N TYR A 15 -9.10 6.30 -10.03
CA TYR A 15 -9.37 4.93 -9.60
C TYR A 15 -8.23 4.02 -10.04
N PHE A 16 -7.63 3.31 -9.10
CA PHE A 16 -6.54 2.38 -9.36
C PHE A 16 -6.88 0.99 -8.83
N LYS A 17 -6.80 -0.01 -9.72
CA LYS A 17 -6.93 -1.43 -9.40
C LYS A 17 -5.83 -2.21 -10.12
N GLY A 18 -4.63 -2.19 -9.56
CA GLY A 18 -3.49 -2.95 -10.08
C GLY A 18 -3.51 -4.40 -9.63
N LYS A 19 -3.13 -5.30 -10.53
CA LYS A 19 -2.74 -6.68 -10.19
C LYS A 19 -1.25 -6.71 -9.97
N TRP A 20 -0.79 -7.35 -8.90
CA TRP A 20 0.65 -7.53 -8.72
C TRP A 20 1.21 -8.41 -9.84
N LYS A 21 2.39 -8.06 -10.35
CA LYS A 21 3.12 -8.91 -11.30
C LYS A 21 3.39 -10.29 -10.72
N THR A 22 3.64 -10.34 -9.41
CA THR A 22 3.73 -11.58 -8.63
C THR A 22 2.74 -11.50 -7.48
N MET A 23 1.69 -12.32 -7.56
CA MET A 23 0.59 -12.31 -6.59
C MET A 23 0.96 -13.01 -5.29
N PHE A 24 0.59 -12.42 -4.16
CA PHE A 24 0.65 -13.08 -2.86
C PHE A 24 -0.34 -14.26 -2.81
N SER A 25 0.12 -15.41 -2.32
CA SER A 25 -0.75 -16.54 -2.06
C SER A 25 -1.58 -16.26 -0.80
N LYS A 26 -2.91 -16.42 -0.90
CA LYS A 26 -3.81 -16.20 0.24
C LYS A 26 -3.57 -17.18 1.40
N ASP A 27 -3.06 -18.37 1.09
CA ASP A 27 -2.74 -19.39 2.10
C ASP A 27 -1.52 -19.00 2.94
N HIS A 28 -0.72 -18.04 2.45
CA HIS A 28 0.41 -17.44 3.15
C HIS A 28 0.06 -16.06 3.69
N THR A 29 -1.22 -15.77 3.92
CA THR A 29 -1.66 -14.60 4.66
C THR A 29 -2.14 -15.05 6.03
N TYR A 30 -1.48 -14.58 7.08
CA TYR A 30 -1.82 -14.91 8.46
C TYR A 30 -1.61 -13.71 9.37
N ASP A 31 -2.17 -13.76 10.59
CA ASP A 31 -2.05 -12.67 11.54
C ASP A 31 -0.60 -12.56 12.05
N ASP A 32 -0.03 -11.37 11.92
CA ASP A 32 1.31 -11.01 12.40
C ASP A 32 1.28 -9.66 13.14
N THR A 33 2.30 -9.38 13.93
CA THR A 33 2.36 -8.20 14.80
C THR A 33 2.70 -6.95 13.99
N PHE A 34 1.85 -5.93 14.13
CA PHE A 34 2.09 -4.56 13.66
C PHE A 34 2.34 -3.64 14.85
N HIS A 35 3.39 -2.83 14.78
CA HIS A 35 3.77 -1.87 15.82
C HIS A 35 3.16 -0.49 15.52
N LEU A 36 2.35 0.01 16.44
CA LEU A 36 1.73 1.33 16.34
C LEU A 36 2.64 2.41 16.93
N GLU A 37 2.41 3.67 16.52
CA GLU A 37 3.22 4.82 16.93
C GLU A 37 3.18 5.07 18.45
N ASP A 38 2.05 4.77 19.09
CA ASP A 38 1.88 4.87 20.55
C ASP A 38 2.59 3.76 21.34
N GLY A 39 3.33 2.88 20.66
CA GLY A 39 4.06 1.77 21.24
C GLY A 39 3.21 0.52 21.47
N THR A 40 1.91 0.56 21.16
CA THR A 40 1.05 -0.62 21.25
C THR A 40 1.26 -1.55 20.05
N MET A 41 0.87 -2.82 20.21
CA MET A 41 0.98 -3.86 19.20
C MET A 41 -0.40 -4.36 18.82
N LYS A 42 -0.62 -4.62 17.53
CA LYS A 42 -1.86 -5.19 17.01
C LYS A 42 -1.56 -6.31 16.02
N ASN A 43 -2.27 -7.42 16.14
CA ASN A 43 -2.23 -8.46 15.11
C ASN A 43 -3.05 -8.02 13.89
N VAL A 44 -2.43 -8.11 12.72
CA VAL A 44 -3.05 -7.78 11.44
C VAL A 44 -2.78 -8.89 10.42
N SER A 45 -3.73 -9.12 9.54
CA SER A 45 -3.61 -10.07 8.44
C SER A 45 -2.48 -9.62 7.50
N THR A 46 -1.33 -10.28 7.59
CA THR A 46 -0.08 -9.92 6.91
C THR A 46 0.17 -10.89 5.77
N MET A 47 0.48 -10.36 4.58
CA MET A 47 0.75 -11.17 3.39
C MET A 47 2.22 -11.56 3.32
N HIS A 48 2.51 -12.80 2.95
CA HIS A 48 3.88 -13.28 2.80
C HIS A 48 4.15 -13.81 1.39
N ILE A 49 5.33 -13.47 0.87
CA ILE A 49 5.87 -14.04 -0.36
C ILE A 49 7.41 -14.06 -0.28
N ARG A 50 8.05 -15.05 -0.89
CA ARG A 50 9.51 -15.18 -0.92
C ARG A 50 10.00 -15.25 -2.36
N GLU A 51 10.33 -14.09 -2.91
CA GLU A 51 10.79 -13.93 -4.30
C GLU A 51 11.94 -12.93 -4.39
N ARG A 52 12.53 -12.81 -5.58
CA ARG A 52 13.55 -11.79 -5.85
C ARG A 52 12.88 -10.45 -6.15
N TYR A 53 13.11 -9.47 -5.28
CA TYR A 53 12.67 -8.08 -5.46
C TYR A 53 13.86 -7.13 -5.44
N ASN A 54 13.69 -5.97 -6.06
CA ASN A 54 14.58 -4.84 -5.81
C ASN A 54 14.27 -4.31 -4.41
N TYR A 55 15.28 -4.28 -3.55
CA TYR A 55 15.18 -3.77 -2.19
C TYR A 55 16.49 -3.12 -1.78
N GLY A 56 16.46 -2.29 -0.75
CA GLY A 56 17.67 -1.65 -0.24
C GLY A 56 17.43 -0.80 1.00
N VAL A 57 18.47 -0.08 1.40
CA VAL A 57 18.47 0.83 2.55
C VAL A 57 18.67 2.25 2.03
N MET A 58 17.92 3.19 2.60
CA MET A 58 18.07 4.63 2.38
C MET A 58 18.54 5.23 3.70
N ASP A 59 19.86 5.37 3.85
CA ASP A 59 20.48 5.81 5.10
C ASP A 59 20.05 7.23 5.51
N ASP A 60 20.00 8.17 4.55
CA ASP A 60 19.58 9.55 4.78
C ASP A 60 18.15 9.64 5.35
N ALA A 61 17.28 8.74 4.91
CA ALA A 61 15.89 8.66 5.36
C ALA A 61 15.70 7.72 6.57
N LYS A 62 16.78 7.04 7.02
CA LYS A 62 16.72 5.96 8.02
C LYS A 62 15.65 4.90 7.71
N ALA A 63 15.54 4.53 6.44
CA ALA A 63 14.46 3.68 5.94
C ALA A 63 14.98 2.52 5.09
N LYS A 64 14.10 1.53 4.86
CA LYS A 64 14.30 0.47 3.88
C LYS A 64 13.24 0.60 2.78
N PHE A 65 13.59 0.22 1.56
CA PHE A 65 12.64 0.17 0.44
C PHE A 65 12.56 -1.24 -0.15
N ALA A 66 11.42 -1.52 -0.78
CA ALA A 66 11.20 -2.70 -1.61
C ALA A 66 10.26 -2.30 -2.76
N GLU A 67 10.56 -2.77 -3.97
CA GLU A 67 9.73 -2.53 -5.15
C GLU A 67 8.78 -3.72 -5.38
N LEU A 68 7.48 -3.44 -5.43
CA LEU A 68 6.44 -4.42 -5.75
C LEU A 68 5.78 -4.01 -7.07
N PRO A 69 6.18 -4.58 -8.22
CA PRO A 69 5.63 -4.18 -9.51
C PRO A 69 4.20 -4.70 -9.70
N TYR A 70 3.38 -3.90 -10.37
CA TYR A 70 2.11 -4.34 -10.95
C TYR A 70 2.34 -4.96 -12.34
N GLU A 71 1.35 -5.72 -12.82
CA GLU A 71 1.23 -6.21 -14.20
C GLU A 71 0.95 -5.07 -15.18
#